data_AF-A0AAU1QG81-F1
#
_entry.id   AF-A0AAU1QG81-F1
#
_cell.length_a   1.000
_cell.length_b   1.000
_cell.length_c   1.000
_cell.angle_alpha   90.00
_cell.angle_beta   90.00
_cell.angle_gamma   90.00
#
_symmetry.space_group_name_H-M   'P 1'
#
loop_
_entity.id
_entity.type
_entity.pdbx_description
1 polymer ?
#
loop_
_entity_poly.entity_id
_entity_poly.type
_entity_poly.pdbx_seq_one_letter_code
_entity_poly.pdbx_strand_id
1 'polypeptide(L)'
;MPADAPEVPALPVTFRPTRTRIVLLTVGAAMFFVITAIALLLENLSAGERSSFVFTALLFFGVLALLSRPKVVADETGVTVVNLTRLRRLEWAEIVRVNLRPGDPWVFLDLSDGTSLPVLGIQPGIAREHAVRDARALRALAESRGTRPDED
;
A
#
# COMPACT_ATOMS: atom_id res chain seq x y z
N MET A 1 14.76 22.06 23.21
CA MET A 1 14.27 20.67 23.25
C MET A 1 15.10 19.88 22.26
N PRO A 2 15.75 18.77 22.66
CA PRO A 2 16.28 17.84 21.67
C PRO A 2 15.08 17.34 20.87
N ALA A 3 15.12 17.48 19.55
CA ALA A 3 14.14 16.82 18.70
C ALA A 3 14.28 15.32 18.95
N ASP A 4 13.21 14.65 19.38
CA ASP A 4 13.14 13.19 19.42
C ASP A 4 13.66 12.69 18.07
N ALA A 5 14.82 12.02 18.08
CA ALA A 5 15.26 11.30 16.91
C ALA A 5 14.14 10.33 16.55
N PRO A 6 13.71 10.25 15.27
CA PRO A 6 12.62 9.35 14.91
C PRO A 6 13.01 7.94 15.35
N GLU A 7 12.25 7.41 16.31
CA GLU A 7 12.47 6.08 16.86
C GLU A 7 12.42 5.10 15.69
N VAL A 8 13.55 4.45 15.40
CA VAL A 8 13.64 3.48 14.32
C VAL A 8 12.73 2.32 14.70
N PRO A 9 11.67 2.03 13.92
CA PRO A 9 10.72 1.01 14.29
C PRO A 9 11.40 -0.35 14.37
N ALA A 10 11.01 -1.16 15.36
CA ALA A 10 11.46 -2.55 15.47
C ALA A 10 11.03 -3.35 14.22
N LEU A 11 11.95 -4.14 13.70
CA LEU A 11 11.70 -5.02 12.57
C LEU A 11 11.13 -6.37 13.04
N PRO A 12 10.29 -7.03 12.23
CA PRO A 12 9.76 -6.59 10.94
C PRO A 12 8.62 -5.57 11.08
N VAL A 13 8.61 -4.54 10.22
CA VAL A 13 7.52 -3.55 10.15
C VAL A 13 6.83 -3.59 8.79
N THR A 14 5.50 -3.47 8.78
CA THR A 14 4.71 -3.45 7.55
C THR A 14 3.95 -2.13 7.40
N PHE A 15 4.24 -1.39 6.34
CA PHE A 15 3.53 -0.17 5.97
C PHE A 15 2.40 -0.49 5.00
N ARG A 16 1.20 0.04 5.27
CA ARG A 16 0.01 -0.15 4.44
C ARG A 16 -0.78 1.15 4.37
N PRO A 17 -1.45 1.44 3.25
CA PRO A 17 -2.34 2.58 3.13
C PRO A 17 -3.67 2.25 3.82
N THR A 18 -3.66 2.08 5.15
CA THR A 18 -4.74 1.48 5.93
C THR A 18 -6.07 2.22 5.74
N ARG A 19 -6.06 3.56 5.71
CA ARG A 19 -7.28 4.34 5.45
C ARG A 19 -7.81 4.11 4.04
N THR A 20 -6.97 4.16 3.01
CA THR A 20 -7.35 3.87 1.63
C THR A 20 -7.94 2.46 1.52
N ARG A 21 -7.30 1.46 2.15
CA ARG A 21 -7.79 0.08 2.18
C ARG A 21 -9.16 -0.04 2.86
N ILE A 22 -9.36 0.61 4.01
CA ILE A 22 -10.65 0.62 4.69
C ILE A 22 -11.71 1.19 3.75
N VAL A 23 -11.48 2.39 3.18
CA VAL A 23 -12.44 3.04 2.28
C VAL A 23 -12.79 2.15 1.08
N LEU A 24 -11.79 1.61 0.38
CA LEU A 24 -12.02 0.75 -0.79
C LEU A 24 -12.84 -0.50 -0.43
N LEU A 25 -12.51 -1.16 0.67
CA LEU A 25 -13.21 -2.37 1.10
C LEU A 25 -14.62 -2.07 1.62
N THR A 26 -14.82 -0.98 2.36
CA THR A 26 -16.15 -0.61 2.88
C THR A 26 -17.08 -0.17 1.76
N VAL A 27 -16.60 0.69 0.84
CA VAL A 27 -17.40 1.14 -0.30
C VAL A 27 -17.72 -0.04 -1.22
N GLY A 28 -16.74 -0.89 -1.52
CA GLY A 28 -16.95 -2.06 -2.35
C GLY A 28 -17.93 -3.05 -1.74
N ALA A 29 -17.84 -3.32 -0.43
CA ALA A 29 -18.78 -4.18 0.27
C ALA A 29 -20.20 -3.58 0.25
N ALA A 30 -20.35 -2.29 0.55
CA ALA A 30 -21.63 -1.62 0.50
C ALA A 30 -22.29 -1.71 -0.88
N MET A 31 -21.54 -1.41 -1.95
CA MET A 31 -22.04 -1.53 -3.32
C MET A 31 -22.40 -2.97 -3.68
N PHE A 32 -21.59 -3.95 -3.27
CA PHE A 32 -21.90 -5.36 -3.47
C PHE A 32 -23.24 -5.75 -2.85
N PHE A 33 -23.47 -5.37 -1.59
CA PHE A 33 -24.72 -5.68 -0.90
C PHE A 33 -25.92 -4.95 -1.51
N VAL A 34 -25.77 -3.67 -1.86
CA VAL A 34 -26.87 -2.89 -2.48
C VAL A 34 -27.26 -3.48 -3.84
N ILE A 35 -26.30 -3.76 -4.72
CA ILE A 35 -26.59 -4.33 -6.04
C ILE A 35 -27.20 -5.72 -5.92
N THR A 36 -26.67 -6.55 -5.02
CA THR A 36 -27.20 -7.89 -4.76
C THR A 36 -28.62 -7.83 -4.23
N ALA A 37 -28.91 -6.93 -3.28
CA ALA A 37 -30.27 -6.75 -2.75
C ALA A 37 -31.24 -6.31 -3.85
N ILE A 38 -30.87 -5.33 -4.68
CA ILE A 38 -31.70 -4.88 -5.81
C ILE A 38 -31.97 -6.04 -6.78
N ALA A 39 -30.95 -6.83 -7.14
CA ALA A 39 -31.09 -7.96 -8.05
C ALA A 39 -32.06 -9.03 -7.51
N LEU A 40 -32.09 -9.24 -6.19
CA LEU A 40 -32.97 -10.21 -5.55
C LEU A 40 -34.40 -9.68 -5.35
N LEU A 41 -34.56 -8.39 -5.07
CA LEU A 41 -35.86 -7.75 -4.85
C LEU A 41 -36.63 -7.48 -6.14
N LEU A 42 -35.94 -7.37 -7.28
CA LEU A 42 -36.58 -7.19 -8.57
C LEU A 42 -37.24 -8.49 -9.05
N GLU A 43 -38.58 -8.48 -9.08
CA GLU A 43 -39.40 -9.63 -9.46
C GLU A 43 -39.34 -9.94 -10.97
N ASN A 44 -39.09 -8.92 -11.80
CA ASN A 44 -39.11 -9.02 -13.27
C ASN A 44 -37.80 -9.48 -13.91
N LEU A 45 -36.81 -9.89 -13.12
CA LEU A 45 -35.53 -10.39 -13.63
C LEU A 45 -35.54 -11.92 -13.77
N SER A 46 -35.06 -12.41 -14.91
CA SER A 46 -34.72 -13.82 -15.06
C SER A 46 -33.57 -14.21 -14.13
N ALA A 47 -33.43 -15.51 -13.87
CA ALA A 47 -32.32 -16.03 -13.06
C ALA A 47 -30.93 -15.68 -13.64
N GLY A 48 -30.80 -15.63 -14.96
CA GLY A 48 -29.56 -15.26 -15.65
C GLY A 48 -29.17 -13.80 -15.44
N GLU A 49 -30.16 -12.90 -15.49
CA GLU A 49 -29.93 -11.46 -15.24
C GLU A 49 -29.55 -11.22 -13.78
N ARG A 50 -30.27 -11.81 -12.83
CA ARG A 50 -29.92 -11.72 -11.39
C ARG A 50 -28.49 -12.19 -11.14
N SER A 51 -28.11 -13.33 -11.72
CA SER A 51 -26.75 -13.87 -11.60
C SER A 51 -25.71 -12.92 -12.18
N SER A 52 -26.01 -12.27 -13.31
CA SER A 52 -25.13 -11.28 -13.94
C SER A 52 -24.91 -10.04 -13.07
N PHE A 53 -25.95 -9.53 -12.40
CA PHE A 53 -25.82 -8.40 -11.46
C PHE A 53 -24.92 -8.76 -10.27
N VAL A 54 -25.18 -9.90 -9.63
CA VAL A 54 -24.38 -10.35 -8.48
C VAL A 54 -22.93 -10.61 -8.88
N PHE A 55 -22.72 -11.26 -10.03
CA PHE A 55 -21.38 -11.51 -10.57
C PHE A 55 -20.64 -10.20 -10.87
N THR A 56 -21.30 -9.24 -11.50
CA THR A 56 -20.70 -7.92 -11.80
C THR A 56 -20.35 -7.17 -10.51
N ALA A 57 -21.24 -7.21 -9.52
CA ALA A 57 -20.99 -6.63 -8.20
C ALA A 57 -19.79 -7.29 -7.50
N LEU A 58 -19.68 -8.62 -7.60
CA LEU A 58 -18.56 -9.39 -7.05
C LEU A 58 -17.25 -9.05 -7.76
N LEU A 59 -17.26 -8.93 -9.10
CA LEU A 59 -16.09 -8.50 -9.88
C LEU A 59 -15.63 -7.10 -9.46
N PHE A 60 -16.56 -6.16 -9.35
CA PHE A 60 -16.27 -4.80 -8.90
C PHE A 60 -15.64 -4.79 -7.50
N PHE A 61 -16.23 -5.51 -6.55
CA PHE A 61 -15.66 -5.68 -5.22
C PHE A 61 -14.26 -6.32 -5.26
N GLY A 62 -14.08 -7.34 -6.09
CA GLY A 62 -12.79 -8.00 -6.32
C GLY A 62 -11.72 -7.05 -6.82
N VAL A 63 -12.05 -6.13 -7.75
CA VAL A 63 -11.15 -5.09 -8.24
C VAL A 63 -10.78 -4.13 -7.10
N LEU A 64 -11.74 -3.64 -6.32
CA LEU A 64 -11.43 -2.76 -5.17
C LEU A 64 -10.58 -3.47 -4.12
N ALA A 65 -10.84 -4.76 -3.87
CA ALA A 65 -10.04 -5.58 -2.99
C ALA A 65 -8.60 -5.75 -3.51
N LEU A 66 -8.41 -5.95 -4.81
CA LEU A 66 -7.09 -5.97 -5.46
C LEU A 66 -6.36 -4.63 -5.31
N LEU A 67 -7.06 -3.51 -5.54
CA LEU A 67 -6.53 -2.16 -5.37
C LEU A 67 -6.12 -1.84 -3.93
N SER A 68 -6.66 -2.57 -2.95
CA SER A 68 -6.35 -2.44 -1.53
C SER A 68 -5.13 -3.25 -1.04
N ARG A 69 -4.54 -4.08 -1.91
CA ARG A 69 -3.41 -4.97 -1.57
C ARG A 69 -2.03 -4.32 -1.37
N PRO A 70 -1.71 -3.13 -1.93
CA PRO A 70 -0.36 -2.58 -1.82
C PRO A 70 0.14 -2.52 -0.37
N LYS A 71 1.39 -2.90 -0.17
CA LYS A 71 2.06 -2.91 1.13
C LYS A 71 3.57 -2.85 0.96
N VAL A 72 4.24 -2.41 1.99
CA VAL A 72 5.70 -2.46 2.11
C VAL A 72 6.03 -3.25 3.36
N VAL A 73 6.91 -4.23 3.26
CA VAL A 73 7.39 -4.99 4.41
C VAL A 73 8.88 -4.71 4.52
N ALA A 74 9.32 -4.10 5.60
CA ALA A 74 10.73 -3.96 5.94
C ALA A 74 11.08 -5.00 7.01
N ASP A 75 12.18 -5.69 6.80
CA ASP A 75 12.72 -6.71 7.70
C ASP A 75 14.25 -6.58 7.79
N GLU A 76 14.90 -7.49 8.51
CA GLU A 76 16.33 -7.42 8.79
C GLU A 76 17.20 -7.36 7.53
N THR A 77 16.80 -8.02 6.43
CA THR A 77 17.63 -8.13 5.22
C THR A 77 17.27 -7.11 4.14
N GLY A 78 16.18 -6.36 4.29
CA GLY A 78 15.76 -5.38 3.28
C GLY A 78 14.28 -5.03 3.28
N VAL A 79 13.79 -4.63 2.10
CA VAL A 79 12.43 -4.12 1.88
C VAL A 79 11.74 -4.88 0.75
N THR A 80 10.56 -5.42 1.04
CA THR A 80 9.65 -6.00 0.04
C THR A 80 8.53 -5.01 -0.29
N VAL A 81 8.55 -4.49 -1.51
CA VAL A 81 7.51 -3.60 -2.04
C VAL A 81 6.51 -4.42 -2.84
N VAL A 82 5.26 -4.43 -2.39
CA VAL A 82 4.14 -5.05 -3.11
C VAL A 82 3.27 -3.94 -3.67
N ASN A 83 3.34 -3.74 -4.98
CA ASN A 83 2.46 -2.87 -5.75
C ASN A 83 1.34 -3.70 -6.39
N LEU A 84 0.42 -3.03 -7.09
CA LEU A 84 -0.73 -3.67 -7.74
C LEU A 84 -0.34 -4.71 -8.78
N THR A 85 0.68 -4.42 -9.58
CA THR A 85 1.11 -5.24 -10.73
C THR A 85 2.48 -5.87 -10.54
N ARG A 86 3.22 -5.49 -9.50
CA ARG A 86 4.62 -5.89 -9.30
C ARG A 86 4.91 -6.14 -7.83
N LEU A 87 5.74 -7.14 -7.57
CA LEU A 87 6.37 -7.39 -6.29
C LEU A 87 7.89 -7.30 -6.51
N ARG A 88 8.59 -6.47 -5.73
CA ARG A 88 10.04 -6.35 -5.78
C ARG A 88 10.60 -6.47 -4.37
N ARG A 89 11.58 -7.35 -4.20
CA ARG A 89 12.44 -7.41 -3.03
C ARG A 89 13.67 -6.55 -3.31
N LEU A 90 14.04 -5.72 -2.34
CA LEU A 90 15.22 -4.87 -2.37
C LEU A 90 16.05 -5.16 -1.13
N GLU A 91 17.36 -5.26 -1.27
CA GLU A 91 18.30 -5.20 -0.16
C GLU A 91 18.42 -3.76 0.35
N TRP A 92 18.85 -3.58 1.60
CA TRP A 92 19.05 -2.24 2.17
C TRP A 92 20.06 -1.41 1.37
N ALA A 93 21.12 -2.05 0.86
CA ALA A 93 22.16 -1.40 0.05
C ALA A 93 21.65 -0.91 -1.32
N GLU A 94 20.57 -1.49 -1.85
CA GLU A 94 19.95 -1.01 -3.09
C GLU A 94 19.22 0.32 -2.90
N ILE A 95 18.80 0.66 -1.67
CA ILE A 95 17.96 1.82 -1.38
C ILE A 95 18.86 3.02 -1.03
N VAL A 96 19.07 3.89 -2.02
CA VAL A 96 19.92 5.08 -1.86
C VAL A 96 19.17 6.22 -1.17
N ARG A 97 17.90 6.42 -1.51
CA ARG A 97 17.08 7.48 -0.91
C ARG A 97 15.61 7.13 -0.85
N VAL A 98 14.97 7.52 0.24
CA VAL A 98 13.50 7.50 0.38
C VAL A 98 12.96 8.91 0.20
N ASN A 99 12.13 9.13 -0.81
CA ASN A 99 11.58 10.43 -1.16
C ASN A 99 10.06 10.45 -1.01
N LEU A 100 9.56 11.55 -0.43
CA LEU A 100 8.15 11.93 -0.47
C LEU A 100 8.07 13.46 -0.56
N ARG A 101 7.91 13.98 -1.77
CA ARG A 101 7.84 15.42 -2.03
C ARG A 101 6.41 15.92 -1.86
N PRO A 102 6.21 17.23 -1.56
CA PRO A 102 4.88 17.83 -1.61
C PRO A 102 4.24 17.61 -3.00
N GLY A 103 3.04 17.04 -3.02
CA GLY A 103 2.33 16.71 -4.27
C GLY A 103 2.55 15.29 -4.77
N ASP A 104 3.53 14.55 -4.26
CA ASP A 104 3.72 13.16 -4.66
C ASP A 104 2.52 12.30 -4.22
N PRO A 105 2.03 11.40 -5.10
CA PRO A 105 0.91 10.53 -4.77
C PRO A 105 1.31 9.34 -3.87
N TRP A 106 2.61 9.04 -3.77
CA TRP A 106 3.20 7.97 -2.96
C TRP A 106 4.71 8.19 -2.74
N VAL A 107 5.31 7.37 -1.89
CA VAL A 107 6.78 7.35 -1.68
C VAL A 107 7.50 6.80 -2.92
N PHE A 108 8.68 7.33 -3.20
CA PHE A 108 9.61 6.83 -4.21
C PHE A 108 10.93 6.40 -3.55
N LEU A 109 11.46 5.25 -3.95
CA LEU A 109 12.80 4.79 -3.57
C LEU A 109 13.75 5.03 -4.74
N ASP A 110 14.76 5.88 -4.56
CA ASP A 110 15.87 5.99 -5.50
C ASP A 110 16.81 4.82 -5.24
N LEU A 111 17.13 4.07 -6.29
CA LEU A 111 17.91 2.84 -6.20
C LEU A 111 19.36 3.04 -6.69
N SER A 112 20.25 2.15 -6.27
CA SER A 112 21.67 2.16 -6.64
C SER A 112 21.90 1.96 -8.15
N ASP A 113 20.97 1.31 -8.84
CA ASP A 113 20.94 1.15 -10.30
C ASP A 113 20.54 2.44 -11.05
N GLY A 114 20.28 3.54 -10.34
CA GLY A 114 19.86 4.83 -10.88
C GLY A 114 18.37 4.92 -11.21
N THR A 115 17.59 3.85 -11.00
CA THR A 115 16.13 3.86 -11.20
C THR A 115 15.39 4.35 -9.96
N SER A 116 14.11 4.70 -10.12
CA SER A 116 13.22 5.07 -9.02
C SER A 116 12.02 4.13 -8.96
N LEU A 117 11.80 3.49 -7.81
CA LEU A 117 10.71 2.56 -7.59
C LEU A 117 9.56 3.26 -6.86
N PRO A 118 8.35 3.34 -7.46
CA PRO A 118 7.16 3.80 -6.74
C PRO A 118 6.74 2.80 -5.67
N VAL A 119 6.33 3.31 -4.51
CA VAL A 119 5.94 2.52 -3.34
C VAL A 119 4.50 2.85 -2.93
N LEU A 120 3.55 2.20 -3.57
CA LEU A 120 2.11 2.45 -3.37
C LEU A 120 1.62 2.06 -1.96
N GLY A 121 2.42 1.32 -1.19
CA GLY A 121 2.09 0.98 0.19
C GLY A 121 2.12 2.17 1.17
N ILE A 122 2.71 3.32 0.76
CA ILE A 122 2.75 4.56 1.56
C ILE A 122 2.21 5.71 0.69
N GLN A 123 1.00 6.17 0.99
CA GLN A 123 0.27 7.16 0.19
C GLN A 123 -0.20 8.34 1.05
N PRO A 124 0.13 9.60 0.71
CA PRO A 124 -0.38 10.77 1.42
C PRO A 124 -1.90 10.84 1.46
N GLY A 125 -2.56 10.67 0.31
CA GLY A 125 -4.03 10.55 0.15
C GLY A 125 -4.87 11.14 1.30
N ILE A 126 -5.65 10.27 1.95
CA ILE A 126 -6.60 10.60 3.03
C ILE A 126 -5.90 10.74 4.41
N ALA A 127 -4.60 10.47 4.49
CA ALA A 127 -3.85 10.38 5.75
C ALA A 127 -2.43 10.93 5.62
N ARG A 128 -2.30 12.19 5.16
CA ARG A 128 -0.99 12.77 4.81
C ARG A 128 0.03 12.67 5.93
N GLU A 129 -0.36 12.99 7.16
CA GLU A 129 0.52 12.93 8.33
C GLU A 129 1.04 11.51 8.59
N HIS A 130 0.18 10.51 8.43
CA HIS A 130 0.54 9.10 8.59
C HIS A 130 1.55 8.68 7.54
N ALA A 131 1.30 9.03 6.27
CA ALA A 131 2.22 8.72 5.18
C ALA A 131 3.58 9.40 5.34
N VAL A 132 3.60 10.65 5.82
CA VAL A 132 4.84 11.37 6.10
C VAL A 132 5.62 10.71 7.24
N ARG A 133 4.93 10.22 8.28
CA ARG A 133 5.56 9.47 9.36
C ARG A 133 6.13 8.15 8.87
N ASP A 134 5.37 7.39 8.09
CA ASP A 134 5.81 6.11 7.53
C ASP A 134 6.99 6.29 6.57
N ALA A 135 6.97 7.33 5.73
CA ALA A 135 8.10 7.69 4.87
C ALA A 135 9.35 8.05 5.67
N ARG A 136 9.21 8.79 6.78
CA ARG A 136 10.32 9.09 7.70
C ARG A 136 10.86 7.84 8.38
N ALA A 137 9.99 6.94 8.83
CA ALA A 137 10.40 5.68 9.46
C ALA A 137 11.16 4.77 8.48
N LEU A 138 10.65 4.64 7.24
CA LEU A 138 11.34 3.88 6.18
C LEU A 138 12.68 4.52 5.81
N ARG A 139 12.76 5.85 5.79
CA ARG A 139 14.01 6.58 5.56
C ARG A 139 15.03 6.32 6.67
N ALA A 140 14.64 6.41 7.93
CA ALA A 140 15.52 6.15 9.06
C ALA A 140 16.05 4.71 9.04
N LEU A 141 15.21 3.73 8.69
CA LEU A 141 15.63 2.35 8.48
C LEU A 141 16.67 2.24 7.36
N ALA A 142 16.39 2.81 6.17
CA ALA A 142 17.31 2.77 5.04
C ALA A 142 18.66 3.43 5.36
N GLU A 143 18.66 4.57 6.05
CA GLU A 143 19.89 5.26 6.47
C GLU A 143 20.69 4.42 7.48
N SER A 144 20.02 3.79 8.46
CA SER A 144 20.68 2.96 9.49
C SER A 144 21.22 1.62 8.98
N ARG A 145 20.60 1.04 7.95
CA ARG A 145 20.93 -0.30 7.44
C ARG A 145 21.72 -0.27 6.14
N GLY A 146 21.54 0.74 5.29
CA GLY A 146 22.29 0.90 4.04
C GLY A 146 23.72 1.40 4.22
N THR A 147 24.08 1.83 5.43
CA THR A 147 25.43 2.30 5.79
C THR A 147 26.26 1.29 6.57
N ARG A 148 25.74 0.08 6.85
CA ARG A 148 26.53 -0.96 7.53
C ARG A 148 27.61 -1.45 6.57
N PRO A 149 28.91 -1.25 6.87
CA PRO A 149 29.98 -1.95 6.15
C PRO A 149 29.80 -3.45 6.41
N ASP A 150 30.02 -4.28 5.39
CA ASP A 150 30.09 -5.73 5.56
C ASP A 150 30.98 -6.05 6.77
N GLU A 151 30.41 -6.69 7.80
CA GLU A 151 31.22 -7.34 8.83
C GLU A 151 31.49 -8.76 8.31
N ASP A 152 32.78 -9.02 8.05
CA ASP A 152 33.40 -10.28 7.60
C ASP A 152 32.96 -11.53 8.39
#